data_AF-A0A9D6WJG6-F1
#
_entry.id   AF-A0A9D6WJG6-F1
#
_cell.length_a   1.000
_cell.length_b   1.000
_cell.length_c   1.000
_cell.angle_alpha   90.00
_cell.angle_beta   90.00
_cell.angle_gamma   90.00
#
_symmetry.space_group_name_H-M   'P 1'
#
loop_
_entity.id
_entity.type
_entity.pdbx_description
1 polymer ?
#
loop_
_entity_poly.entity_id
_entity_poly.type
_entity_poly.pdbx_seq_one_letter_code
_entity_poly.pdbx_strand_id
1 'polypeptide(L)'
;MDVKFPFEDAGTNYFGRIYRPVAKVSFQSPKQRIWTDTWMVVDTGADFTILPQYLSEDLCISLERDCLMESTMGVGGERTIYLLKSKIKARLGSVDRMVPLAFFDTNEVPALLGRLGFLETFDTEFLRSHVVLFKS
;
A
#
# COMPACT_ATOMS: atom_id res chain seq x y z
N MET A 1 13.72 9.32 -12.52
CA MET A 1 13.07 10.60 -12.13
C MET A 1 12.54 10.37 -10.73
N ASP A 2 12.84 11.27 -9.82
CA ASP A 2 12.52 11.13 -8.40
C ASP A 2 11.04 11.45 -8.14
N VAL A 3 10.34 10.57 -7.41
CA VAL A 3 8.97 10.81 -6.98
C VAL A 3 8.98 11.15 -5.49
N LYS A 4 8.29 12.24 -5.11
CA LYS A 4 8.30 12.76 -3.73
C LYS A 4 6.88 12.97 -3.24
N PHE A 5 6.66 12.65 -1.96
CA PHE A 5 5.42 12.95 -1.26
C PHE A 5 5.72 13.56 0.12
N PRO A 6 5.01 14.62 0.52
CA PRO A 6 5.08 15.10 1.89
C PRO A 6 4.47 14.05 2.83
N PHE A 7 4.99 13.96 4.06
CA PHE A 7 4.36 13.15 5.08
C PHE A 7 2.99 13.76 5.45
N GLU A 8 2.05 12.90 5.83
CA GLU A 8 0.77 13.28 6.39
C GLU A 8 0.93 13.67 7.87
N ASP A 9 0.36 14.80 8.26
CA ASP A 9 0.25 15.22 9.65
C ASP A 9 -0.88 14.45 10.35
N ALA A 10 -0.51 13.51 11.23
CA ALA A 10 -1.45 12.67 11.97
C ALA A 10 -1.87 13.29 13.32
N GLY A 11 -1.51 14.55 13.56
CA GLY A 11 -1.87 15.29 14.77
C GLY A 11 -0.86 15.18 15.92
N THR A 12 -1.28 15.65 17.09
CA THR A 12 -0.43 15.75 18.28
C THR A 12 -0.91 14.78 19.36
N ASN A 13 0.03 14.14 20.04
CA ASN A 13 -0.20 13.32 21.22
C ASN A 13 0.77 13.71 22.35
N TYR A 14 0.78 12.92 23.43
CA TYR A 14 1.65 13.14 24.59
C TYR A 14 3.15 13.23 24.24
N PHE A 15 3.61 12.50 23.23
CA PHE A 15 5.03 12.45 22.81
C PHE A 15 5.39 13.47 21.73
N GLY A 16 4.41 14.26 21.26
CA GLY A 16 4.62 15.30 20.24
C GLY A 16 3.76 15.09 19.01
N ARG A 17 4.23 15.61 17.87
CA ARG A 17 3.50 15.63 16.61
C ARG A 17 3.93 14.46 15.73
N ILE A 18 2.96 13.71 15.20
CA ILE A 18 3.24 12.54 14.36
C ILE A 18 3.11 12.92 12.90
N TYR A 19 4.12 12.55 12.11
CA TYR A 19 4.12 12.67 10.66
C TYR A 19 4.28 11.30 10.02
N ARG A 20 3.28 10.85 9.25
CA ARG A 20 3.27 9.54 8.60
C ARG A 20 3.79 9.65 7.17
N PRO A 21 4.76 8.81 6.77
CA PRO A 21 5.16 8.77 5.37
C PRO A 21 4.03 8.17 4.54
N VAL A 22 3.53 8.93 3.57
CA VAL A 22 2.46 8.47 2.68
C VAL A 22 2.85 8.67 1.23
N ALA A 23 2.34 7.81 0.35
CA ALA A 23 2.51 7.92 -1.08
C ALA A 23 1.18 7.69 -1.80
N LYS A 24 0.95 8.41 -2.89
CA LYS A 24 -0.20 8.18 -3.76
C LYS A 24 0.16 7.16 -4.82
N VAL A 25 -0.51 6.02 -4.81
CA VAL A 25 -0.33 4.93 -5.76
C VAL A 25 -1.63 4.72 -6.53
N SER A 26 -1.56 4.64 -7.85
CA SER A 26 -2.71 4.25 -8.67
C SER A 26 -2.65 2.75 -8.96
N PHE A 27 -3.76 2.04 -8.78
CA PHE A 27 -3.89 0.63 -9.15
C PHE A 27 -4.85 0.48 -10.31
N GLN A 28 -4.50 -0.30 -11.32
CA GLN A 28 -5.39 -0.57 -12.43
C GLN A 28 -6.25 -1.80 -12.15
N SER A 29 -7.58 -1.65 -12.20
CA SER A 29 -8.51 -2.77 -12.15
C SER A 29 -8.15 -3.80 -13.24
N PRO A 30 -7.92 -5.08 -12.89
CA PRO A 30 -7.59 -6.11 -13.87
C PRO A 30 -8.68 -6.32 -14.93
N LYS A 31 -9.95 -6.11 -14.55
CA LYS A 31 -11.12 -6.38 -15.40
C LYS A 31 -11.53 -5.17 -16.24
N GLN A 32 -11.50 -3.98 -15.66
CA GLN A 32 -12.06 -2.78 -16.30
C GLN A 32 -11.00 -1.82 -16.85
N ARG A 33 -9.71 -2.02 -16.51
CA ARG A 33 -8.60 -1.12 -16.86
C ARG A 33 -8.74 0.32 -16.35
N ILE A 34 -9.67 0.56 -15.42
CA ILE A 34 -9.84 1.81 -14.68
C ILE A 34 -8.73 1.91 -13.63
N TRP A 35 -8.23 3.12 -13.41
CA TRP A 35 -7.25 3.41 -12.37
C TRP A 35 -7.94 3.94 -11.12
N THR A 36 -7.61 3.35 -9.98
CA THR A 36 -8.05 3.78 -8.65
C THR A 36 -6.85 4.36 -7.92
N ASP A 37 -6.95 5.60 -7.49
CA ASP A 37 -5.92 6.30 -6.74
C ASP A 37 -6.07 6.04 -5.24
N THR A 38 -5.01 5.57 -4.60
CA THR A 38 -5.00 5.23 -3.18
C THR A 38 -3.82 5.91 -2.49
N TRP A 39 -4.10 6.60 -1.37
CA TRP A 39 -3.06 7.05 -0.45
C TRP A 39 -2.69 5.93 0.50
N MET A 40 -1.39 5.63 0.58
CA MET A 40 -0.86 4.49 1.30
C MET A 40 0.23 4.93 2.26
N VAL A 41 0.26 4.34 3.46
CA VAL A 41 1.40 4.49 4.38
C VAL A 41 2.58 3.72 3.80
N VAL A 42 3.73 4.37 3.68
CA VAL A 42 4.97 3.73 3.23
C VAL A 42 5.58 3.01 4.42
N ASP A 43 5.46 1.68 4.45
CA ASP A 43 5.76 0.87 5.61
C ASP A 43 6.83 -0.18 5.31
N THR A 44 8.07 0.11 5.70
CA THR A 44 9.17 -0.84 5.57
C THR A 44 9.02 -2.08 6.47
N GLY A 45 8.14 -2.01 7.48
CA GLY A 45 7.80 -3.14 8.35
C GLY A 45 6.76 -4.09 7.77
N ALA A 46 6.09 -3.72 6.66
CA ALA A 46 5.14 -4.56 5.98
C ALA A 46 5.81 -5.39 4.87
N ASP A 47 5.67 -6.71 4.91
CA ASP A 47 6.20 -7.60 3.88
C ASP A 47 5.46 -7.42 2.54
N PHE A 48 4.15 -7.23 2.59
CA PHE A 48 3.28 -7.10 1.42
C PHE A 48 2.68 -5.70 1.33
N THR A 49 2.35 -5.29 0.10
CA THR A 49 1.41 -4.19 -0.11
C THR A 49 0.00 -4.68 0.14
N ILE A 50 -0.71 -4.04 1.07
CA ILE A 50 -2.04 -4.48 1.54
C ILE A 50 -3.04 -3.33 1.47
N LEU A 51 -4.19 -3.57 0.86
CA LEU A 51 -5.28 -2.61 0.76
C LEU A 51 -6.41 -2.93 1.76
N PRO A 52 -7.17 -1.92 2.23
CA PRO A 52 -8.43 -2.15 2.92
C PRO A 52 -9.41 -2.95 2.05
N GLN A 53 -10.32 -3.67 2.71
CA GLN A 53 -11.30 -4.53 2.04
C GLN A 53 -12.12 -3.78 0.98
N TYR A 54 -12.59 -2.56 1.28
CA TYR A 54 -13.46 -1.80 0.37
C TYR A 54 -12.83 -1.55 -1.02
N LEU A 55 -11.50 -1.47 -1.11
CA LEU A 55 -10.82 -1.26 -2.39
C LEU A 55 -10.85 -2.48 -3.31
N SER A 56 -11.20 -3.68 -2.81
CA SER A 56 -11.38 -4.84 -3.68
C SER A 56 -12.59 -4.64 -4.60
N GLU A 57 -13.64 -4.00 -4.10
CA GLU A 57 -14.84 -3.67 -4.88
C GLU A 57 -14.51 -2.65 -5.98
N ASP A 58 -13.82 -1.57 -5.62
CA ASP A 58 -13.36 -0.54 -6.58
C ASP A 58 -12.48 -1.12 -7.69
N LEU A 59 -11.64 -2.10 -7.36
CA LEU A 59 -10.78 -2.80 -8.31
C LEU A 59 -11.48 -3.94 -9.06
N CYS A 60 -12.74 -4.25 -8.72
CA CYS A 60 -13.53 -5.36 -9.25
C CYS A 60 -12.90 -6.74 -9.01
N ILE A 61 -12.30 -6.91 -7.84
CA ILE A 61 -11.63 -8.13 -7.36
C ILE A 61 -12.53 -8.78 -6.29
N SER A 62 -12.86 -10.06 -6.47
CA SER A 62 -13.57 -10.84 -5.44
C SER A 62 -12.56 -11.51 -4.53
N LEU A 63 -12.63 -11.24 -3.24
CA LEU A 63 -11.71 -11.82 -2.25
C LEU A 63 -11.84 -13.35 -2.17
N GLU A 64 -13.02 -13.88 -2.44
CA GLU A 64 -13.30 -15.32 -2.39
C GLU A 64 -12.81 -16.05 -3.64
N ARG A 65 -12.95 -15.43 -4.83
CA ARG A 65 -12.65 -16.09 -6.11
C ARG A 65 -11.25 -15.76 -6.62
N ASP A 66 -10.85 -14.50 -6.51
CA ASP A 66 -9.64 -13.97 -7.12
C ASP A 66 -8.42 -14.01 -6.18
N CYS A 67 -8.63 -14.25 -4.86
CA CYS A 67 -7.58 -14.29 -3.85
C CYS A 67 -7.43 -15.65 -3.14
N LEU A 68 -6.31 -15.81 -2.43
CA LEU A 68 -6.04 -16.88 -1.47
C LEU A 68 -6.11 -16.28 -0.07
N MET A 69 -6.88 -16.91 0.81
CA MET A 69 -6.97 -16.50 2.21
C MET A 69 -5.78 -17.06 2.98
N GLU A 70 -5.06 -16.19 3.68
CA GLU A 70 -3.89 -16.51 4.50
C GLU A 70 -3.99 -15.75 5.83
N SER A 71 -3.20 -16.15 6.83
CA SER A 71 -3.03 -15.37 8.05
C SER A 71 -1.68 -14.67 8.12
N THR A 72 -1.65 -13.50 8.74
CA THR A 72 -0.45 -12.71 9.01
C THR A 72 -0.40 -12.30 10.48
N MET A 73 0.78 -12.01 11.01
CA MET A 73 0.98 -11.65 12.41
C MET A 73 1.51 -10.22 12.53
N GLY A 74 0.93 -9.44 13.45
CA GLY A 74 1.42 -8.11 13.79
C GLY A 74 1.17 -7.74 15.25
N VAL A 75 1.36 -6.47 15.59
CA VAL A 75 1.16 -5.97 16.97
C VAL A 75 -0.27 -6.21 17.48
N GLY A 76 -1.25 -6.26 16.57
CA GLY A 76 -2.65 -6.56 16.89
C GLY A 76 -3.00 -8.06 16.93
N GLY A 77 -2.02 -8.95 16.88
CA GLY A 77 -2.23 -10.40 16.81
C GLY A 77 -2.29 -10.96 15.38
N GLU A 78 -2.84 -12.15 15.26
CA GLU A 78 -3.09 -12.81 13.98
C GLU A 78 -4.25 -12.11 13.26
N ARG A 79 -4.08 -11.86 11.95
CA ARG A 79 -5.09 -11.23 11.08
C ARG A 79 -5.23 -12.02 9.79
N THR A 80 -6.45 -12.07 9.26
CA THR A 80 -6.71 -12.67 7.95
C THR A 80 -6.38 -11.67 6.86
N ILE A 81 -5.70 -12.12 5.81
CA ILE A 81 -5.46 -11.36 4.59
C ILE A 81 -5.83 -12.19 3.35
N TYR A 82 -6.14 -11.49 2.26
CA TYR A 82 -6.49 -12.10 0.98
C TYR A 82 -5.43 -11.75 -0.06
N LEU A 83 -4.56 -12.69 -0.37
CA LEU A 83 -3.49 -12.54 -1.37
C LEU A 83 -4.07 -12.68 -2.78
N LEU A 84 -3.97 -11.64 -3.61
CA LEU A 84 -4.41 -11.70 -5.00
C LEU A 84 -3.59 -12.75 -5.76
N LYS A 85 -4.28 -13.69 -6.45
CA LYS A 85 -3.63 -14.79 -7.19
C LYS A 85 -2.74 -14.34 -8.34
N SER A 86 -2.91 -13.10 -8.79
CA SER A 86 -2.12 -12.49 -9.87
C SER A 86 -1.51 -11.17 -9.41
N LYS A 87 -0.46 -10.72 -10.11
CA LYS A 87 0.09 -9.38 -9.88
C LYS A 87 -0.85 -8.32 -10.48
N ILE A 88 -0.98 -7.18 -9.82
CA ILE A 88 -1.73 -6.03 -10.30
C ILE A 88 -0.78 -4.98 -10.89
N LYS A 89 -1.25 -4.22 -11.87
CA LYS A 89 -0.51 -3.06 -12.37
C LYS A 89 -0.69 -1.89 -11.41
N ALA A 90 0.41 -1.42 -10.84
CA ALA A 90 0.46 -0.26 -9.96
C ALA A 90 1.34 0.84 -10.58
N ARG A 91 1.00 2.10 -10.28
CA ARG A 91 1.71 3.29 -10.75
C ARG A 91 2.08 4.18 -9.57
N LEU A 92 3.36 4.53 -9.50
CA LEU A 92 3.91 5.50 -8.56
C LEU A 92 4.61 6.60 -9.36
N GLY A 93 4.03 7.80 -9.38
CA GLY A 93 4.47 8.86 -10.28
C GLY A 93 4.36 8.44 -11.74
N SER A 94 5.49 8.39 -12.47
CA SER A 94 5.56 7.94 -13.86
C SER A 94 5.97 6.47 -14.03
N VAL A 95 6.19 5.74 -12.94
CA VAL A 95 6.72 4.36 -12.98
C VAL A 95 5.57 3.37 -12.80
N ASP A 96 5.42 2.48 -13.78
CA ASP A 96 4.48 1.34 -13.72
C ASP A 96 5.23 0.07 -13.28
N ARG A 97 4.63 -0.71 -12.38
CA ARG A 97 5.12 -2.01 -11.92
C ARG A 97 3.99 -3.04 -11.86
N MET A 98 4.33 -4.31 -12.07
CA MET A 98 3.44 -5.43 -11.75
C MET A 98 3.79 -5.93 -10.35
N VAL A 99 2.90 -5.71 -9.39
CA VAL A 99 3.18 -5.91 -7.96
C VAL A 99 2.25 -6.97 -7.37
N PRO A 100 2.73 -7.79 -6.40
CA PRO A 100 1.81 -8.58 -5.59
C PRO A 100 0.94 -7.65 -4.75
N LEU A 101 -0.29 -8.07 -4.48
CA LEU A 101 -1.26 -7.28 -3.71
C LEU A 101 -2.02 -8.19 -2.74
N ALA A 102 -2.25 -7.70 -1.54
CA ALA A 102 -3.13 -8.32 -0.58
C ALA A 102 -4.27 -7.35 -0.20
N PHE A 103 -5.32 -7.91 0.39
CA PHE A 103 -6.39 -7.13 1.03
C PHE A 103 -6.55 -7.55 2.48
N PHE A 104 -6.84 -6.60 3.35
CA PHE A 104 -7.31 -6.88 4.71
C PHE A 104 -8.74 -7.44 4.68
N ASP A 105 -9.12 -8.15 5.74
CA ASP A 105 -10.50 -8.55 6.03
C ASP A 105 -11.33 -7.43 6.71
N THR A 106 -10.74 -6.25 6.87
CA THR A 106 -11.32 -5.08 7.54
C THR A 106 -10.95 -3.77 6.83
N ASN A 107 -11.68 -2.71 7.16
CA ASN A 107 -11.44 -1.34 6.69
C ASN A 107 -10.79 -0.43 7.75
N GLU A 108 -10.47 -0.97 8.92
CA GLU A 108 -9.90 -0.22 10.05
C GLU A 108 -8.39 0.06 9.91
N VAL A 109 -7.70 -0.69 9.04
CA VAL A 109 -6.26 -0.54 8.80
C VAL A 109 -6.07 0.32 7.55
N PRO A 110 -5.19 1.34 7.57
CA PRO A 110 -4.88 2.10 6.38
C PRO A 110 -4.22 1.21 5.31
N ALA A 111 -4.29 1.64 4.05
CA ALA A 111 -3.55 0.99 2.98
C ALA A 111 -2.03 1.07 3.25
N LEU A 112 -1.33 -0.07 3.14
CA LEU A 112 0.10 -0.19 3.41
C LEU A 112 0.86 -0.48 2.12
N LEU A 113 1.90 0.31 1.84
CA LEU A 113 2.85 0.07 0.77
C LEU A 113 4.06 -0.68 1.36
N GLY A 114 4.08 -2.01 1.16
CA GLY A 114 5.09 -2.92 1.70
C GLY A 114 6.17 -3.33 0.70
N ARG A 115 7.11 -4.16 1.18
CA ARG A 115 8.38 -4.48 0.51
C ARG A 115 8.26 -5.30 -0.76
N LEU A 116 7.73 -6.52 -0.67
CA LEU A 116 7.88 -7.55 -1.68
C LEU A 116 7.32 -7.10 -3.03
N GLY A 117 8.19 -7.04 -4.04
CA GLY A 117 7.83 -6.73 -5.42
C GLY A 117 7.29 -5.31 -5.64
N PHE A 118 7.33 -4.42 -4.65
CA PHE A 118 6.93 -3.02 -4.80
C PHE A 118 7.93 -2.04 -4.18
N LEU A 119 7.89 -1.83 -2.86
CA LEU A 119 8.76 -0.83 -2.20
C LEU A 119 10.25 -1.15 -2.38
N GLU A 120 10.63 -2.43 -2.36
CA GLU A 120 12.02 -2.87 -2.56
C GLU A 120 12.54 -2.65 -3.99
N THR A 121 11.67 -2.25 -4.92
CA THR A 121 12.04 -1.95 -6.32
C THR A 121 12.46 -0.49 -6.53
N PHE A 122 12.52 0.29 -5.44
CA PHE A 122 12.96 1.68 -5.41
C PHE A 122 14.00 1.88 -4.31
N ASP A 123 14.96 2.78 -4.53
CA ASP A 123 15.69 3.37 -3.42
C ASP A 123 14.74 4.36 -2.72
N THR A 124 14.29 3.98 -1.52
CA THR A 124 13.31 4.77 -0.76
C THR A 124 13.97 5.46 0.43
N GLU A 125 13.81 6.78 0.53
CA GLU A 125 14.39 7.61 1.58
C GLU A 125 13.31 8.34 2.39
N PHE A 126 13.41 8.27 3.72
CA PHE A 126 12.60 9.03 4.66
C PHE A 126 13.40 10.24 5.16
N LEU A 127 13.07 11.42 4.65
CA LEU A 127 13.84 12.63 4.92
C LEU A 127 13.36 13.33 6.18
N ARG A 128 14.30 13.91 6.95
CA ARG A 128 14.02 14.74 8.14
C ARG A 128 13.10 15.93 7.84
N SER A 129 13.02 16.37 6.59
CA SER A 129 12.09 17.40 6.13
C SER A 129 10.65 16.90 5.97
N HIS A 130 10.32 15.71 6.49
CA HIS A 130 9.00 15.06 6.37
C HIS A 130 8.58 14.85 4.91
N VAL A 131 9.48 14.25 4.13
CA VAL A 131 9.25 13.88 2.73
C VAL A 131 9.71 12.44 2.53
N VAL A 132 8.90 11.63 1.85
CA VAL A 132 9.33 10.32 1.34
C VAL A 132 9.71 10.48 -0.12
N LEU A 133 10.86 9.92 -0.49
CA LEU A 133 11.47 10.00 -1.80
C LEU A 133 11.64 8.58 -2.36
N PHE A 134 11.25 8.38 -3.62
CA PHE A 134 11.44 7.13 -4.37
C PHE A 134 12.31 7.39 -5.59
N LYS A 135 13.42 6.65 -5.71
CA LYS A 135 14.31 6.67 -6.88
C LYS A 135 14.25 5.31 -7.58
N SER A 136 14.22 5.34 -8.91
CA SER A 136 14.07 4.18 -9.80
C SER A 136 15.19 4.15 -10.82
#